data_AF-A0A7J9LQH2-F1
#
_entry.id   AF-A0A7J9LQH2-F1
#
_cell.length_a   1.000
_cell.length_b   1.000
_cell.length_c   1.000
_cell.angle_alpha   90.00
_cell.angle_beta   90.00
_cell.angle_gamma   90.00
#
_symmetry.space_group_name_H-M   'P 1'
#
loop_
_entity.id
_entity.type
_entity.pdbx_description
1 polymer ?
#
loop_
_entity_poly.entity_id
_entity_poly.type
_entity_poly.pdbx_seq_one_letter_code
_entity_poly.pdbx_strand_id
1 'polypeptide(L)'
;MCPDFDNDFTVTSYMCFLDLLIDEARDVKDLRDSGILYNGLGSDEEMAKLFNKMNTDLVPSPMIYCGVKEKIHNHCKNMWINYAAQGYHTYFRSPWTFLAFL
;
A
#
# COMPACT_ATOMS: atom_id res chain seq x y z
N MET A 1 6.22 25.62 -10.76
CA MET A 1 6.32 24.88 -12.04
C MET A 1 6.32 25.89 -13.18
N CYS A 2 7.14 25.67 -14.20
CA CYS A 2 7.10 26.49 -15.41
C CYS A 2 5.75 26.28 -16.11
N PRO A 3 5.01 27.35 -16.47
CA PRO A 3 3.65 27.26 -17.00
C PRO A 3 3.56 26.63 -18.40
N ASP A 4 4.68 26.45 -19.06
CA ASP A 4 4.90 25.86 -20.38
C ASP A 4 5.34 24.39 -20.33
N PHE A 5 5.53 23.81 -19.15
CA PHE A 5 5.84 22.39 -19.00
C PHE A 5 4.54 21.56 -18.97
N ASP A 6 4.30 20.81 -20.04
CA ASP A 6 3.24 19.79 -20.08
C ASP A 6 3.63 18.63 -19.17
N ASN A 7 3.01 18.56 -18.00
CA ASN A 7 3.21 17.50 -17.01
C ASN A 7 2.02 16.55 -17.07
N ASP A 8 2.26 15.32 -17.48
CA ASP A 8 1.23 14.26 -17.48
C ASP A 8 0.92 13.74 -16.07
N PHE A 9 1.64 14.21 -15.05
CA PHE A 9 1.57 13.81 -13.64
C PHE A 9 1.89 12.33 -13.40
N THR A 10 2.37 11.59 -14.40
CA THR A 10 2.60 10.14 -14.29
C THR A 10 3.64 9.82 -13.21
N VAL A 11 4.74 10.57 -13.18
CA VAL A 11 5.84 10.37 -12.23
C VAL A 11 5.43 10.76 -10.81
N THR A 12 4.81 11.92 -10.63
CA THR A 12 4.38 12.37 -9.28
C THR A 12 3.28 11.48 -8.74
N SER A 13 2.31 11.05 -9.56
CA SER A 13 1.30 10.06 -9.18
C SER A 13 1.89 8.71 -8.81
N TYR A 14 2.95 8.26 -9.49
CA TYR A 14 3.62 7.00 -9.17
C TYR A 14 4.40 7.10 -7.86
N MET A 15 5.13 8.20 -7.64
CA MET A 15 5.83 8.47 -6.38
C MET A 15 4.85 8.51 -5.19
N CYS A 16 3.74 9.23 -5.31
CA CYS A 16 2.71 9.24 -4.27
C CYS A 16 2.01 7.88 -4.12
N PHE A 17 1.97 7.04 -5.16
CA PHE A 17 1.46 5.67 -5.04
C PHE A 17 2.43 4.77 -4.27
N LEU A 18 3.73 4.85 -4.55
CA LEU A 18 4.74 4.11 -3.80
C LEU A 18 4.82 4.55 -2.33
N ASP A 19 4.67 5.85 -2.06
CA ASP A 19 4.61 6.37 -0.68
C ASP A 19 3.45 5.77 0.12
N LEU A 20 2.31 5.47 -0.52
CA LEU A 20 1.19 4.78 0.13
C LEU A 20 1.48 3.30 0.44
N LEU A 21 2.52 2.72 -0.18
CA LEU A 21 2.90 1.32 0.01
C LEU A 21 4.12 1.16 0.92
N ILE A 22 4.89 2.22 1.15
CA ILE A 22 6.16 2.18 1.87
C ILE A 22 6.01 2.96 3.18
N ASP A 23 6.05 2.27 4.30
CA ASP A 23 6.12 2.88 5.65
C ASP A 23 7.47 2.56 6.31
N GLU A 24 7.94 1.31 6.15
CA GLU A 24 9.18 0.81 6.72
C GLU A 24 10.13 0.17 5.68
N ALA A 25 11.37 -0.10 6.10
CA ALA A 25 12.38 -0.73 5.24
C ALA A 25 11.94 -2.11 4.70
N ARG A 26 11.06 -2.80 5.44
CA ARG A 26 10.51 -4.08 5.01
C ARG A 26 9.64 -3.93 3.75
N ASP A 27 8.85 -2.88 3.66
CA ASP A 27 8.01 -2.63 2.48
C ASP A 27 8.88 -2.37 1.25
N VAL A 28 9.95 -1.60 1.41
CA VAL A 28 10.95 -1.36 0.36
C VAL A 28 11.57 -2.68 -0.11
N LYS A 29 11.95 -3.54 0.84
CA LYS A 29 12.49 -4.87 0.53
C LYS A 29 11.49 -5.71 -0.25
N ASP A 30 10.23 -5.79 0.20
CA ASP A 30 9.21 -6.61 -0.45
C ASP A 30 8.91 -6.11 -1.89
N LEU A 31 8.87 -4.79 -2.09
CA LEU A 31 8.71 -4.17 -3.41
C LEU A 31 9.93 -4.40 -4.32
N ARG A 32 11.15 -4.36 -3.76
CA ARG A 32 12.39 -4.64 -4.50
C ARG A 32 12.47 -6.10 -4.91
N ASP A 33 12.20 -7.01 -3.99
CA ASP A 33 12.25 -8.45 -4.24
C ASP A 33 11.18 -8.86 -5.26
N SER A 34 10.07 -8.10 -5.34
CA SER A 34 9.02 -8.22 -6.37
C SER A 34 9.35 -7.53 -7.70
N GLY A 35 10.48 -6.82 -7.81
CA GLY A 35 10.90 -6.09 -9.03
C GLY A 35 10.10 -4.82 -9.32
N ILE A 36 9.31 -4.33 -8.36
CA ILE A 36 8.49 -3.12 -8.50
C ILE A 36 9.33 -1.85 -8.26
N LEU A 37 10.31 -1.95 -7.37
CA LEU A 37 11.16 -0.84 -6.94
C LEU A 37 12.63 -1.21 -7.10
N TYR A 38 13.42 -0.32 -7.70
CA TYR A 38 14.87 -0.45 -7.68
C TYR A 38 15.45 0.46 -6.59
N ASN A 39 16.10 -0.13 -5.59
CA ASN A 39 16.78 0.63 -4.55
C ASN A 39 18.19 1.03 -5.00
N GLY A 40 18.36 2.30 -5.39
CA GLY A 40 19.67 2.88 -5.68
C GLY A 40 20.37 3.51 -4.47
N LEU A 41 19.75 3.48 -3.29
CA LEU A 41 20.34 3.96 -2.04
C LEU A 41 21.13 2.84 -1.36
N GLY A 42 21.92 3.20 -0.35
CA GLY A 42 22.80 2.25 0.35
C GLY A 42 22.05 1.22 1.20
N SER A 43 20.79 1.49 1.55
CA SER A 43 19.95 0.64 2.38
C SER A 43 18.45 0.82 2.11
N ASP A 44 17.64 -0.16 2.52
CA ASP A 44 16.18 -0.08 2.41
C ASP A 44 15.61 0.96 3.41
N GLU A 45 16.26 1.14 4.56
CA GLU A 45 15.94 2.15 5.55
C GLU A 45 16.10 3.58 5.01
N GLU A 46 17.16 3.84 4.24
CA GLU A 46 17.36 5.14 3.61
C GLU A 46 16.28 5.43 2.56
N MET A 47 15.86 4.41 1.82
CA MET A 47 14.79 4.54 0.85
C MET A 47 13.43 4.77 1.50
N ALA A 48 13.09 4.04 2.56
CA ALA A 48 11.85 4.27 3.31
C ALA A 48 11.81 5.69 3.89
N LYS A 49 12.92 6.16 4.49
CA LYS A 49 13.04 7.54 4.99
C LYS A 49 12.88 8.59 3.90
N LEU A 50 13.38 8.32 2.70
CA LEU A 50 13.23 9.23 1.56
C LEU A 50 11.76 9.37 1.19
N PHE A 51 11.04 8.26 1.00
CA PHE A 51 9.61 8.28 0.65
C PHE A 51 8.79 9.00 1.72
N ASN A 52 8.92 8.58 2.99
CA ASN A 52 8.22 9.19 4.12
C ASN A 52 8.46 10.71 4.26
N LYS A 53 9.57 11.23 3.72
CA LYS A 53 9.89 12.67 3.69
C LYS A 53 9.44 13.38 2.41
N MET A 54 9.34 12.68 1.28
CA MET A 54 9.06 13.29 -0.03
C MET A 54 7.62 13.79 -0.19
N ASN A 55 6.67 13.34 0.62
CA ASN A 55 5.25 13.56 0.33
C ASN A 55 4.66 14.90 0.83
N THR A 56 5.47 15.94 1.05
CA THR A 56 4.96 17.23 1.55
C THR A 56 4.49 18.16 0.42
N ASP A 57 5.11 18.10 -0.76
CA ASP A 57 4.89 19.10 -1.83
C ASP A 57 4.50 18.51 -3.21
N LEU A 58 4.25 17.20 -3.28
CA LEU A 58 3.87 16.54 -4.52
C LEU A 58 2.38 16.71 -4.81
N VAL A 59 2.05 17.07 -6.05
CA VAL A 59 0.66 17.12 -6.55
C VAL A 59 0.46 15.94 -7.52
N PRO A 60 -0.16 14.84 -7.07
CA PRO A 60 -0.48 13.72 -7.94
C PRO A 60 -1.78 13.95 -8.71
N SER A 61 -1.89 13.36 -9.89
CA SER A 61 -3.20 13.09 -10.50
C SER A 61 -3.88 11.93 -9.76
N PRO A 62 -5.15 12.10 -9.32
CA PRO A 62 -5.88 11.05 -8.61
C PRO A 62 -6.27 9.87 -9.51
N MET A 63 -6.25 10.04 -10.84
CA MET A 63 -6.82 9.07 -11.78
C MET A 63 -5.82 8.02 -12.26
N ILE A 64 -4.54 8.36 -12.41
CA ILE A 64 -3.56 7.53 -13.15
C ILE A 64 -3.44 6.11 -12.57
N TYR A 65 -3.34 5.99 -11.25
CA TYR A 65 -3.21 4.70 -10.56
C TYR A 65 -4.45 4.31 -9.75
N CYS A 66 -5.60 4.98 -9.97
CA CYS A 66 -6.84 4.71 -9.22
C CYS A 66 -7.26 3.23 -9.34
N GLY A 67 -7.29 2.67 -10.56
CA GLY A 67 -7.69 1.29 -10.78
C GLY A 67 -6.74 0.26 -10.13
N VAL A 68 -5.45 0.58 -9.99
CA VAL A 68 -4.49 -0.28 -9.28
C VAL A 68 -4.75 -0.23 -7.78
N LYS A 69 -4.93 0.98 -7.21
CA LYS A 69 -5.29 1.17 -5.80
C LYS A 69 -6.58 0.44 -5.45
N GLU A 70 -7.60 0.52 -6.30
CA GLU A 70 -8.86 -0.18 -6.10
C GLU A 70 -8.70 -1.71 -6.13
N LYS A 71 -7.91 -2.26 -7.05
CA LYS A 71 -7.63 -3.70 -7.10
C LYS A 71 -6.92 -4.18 -5.84
N ILE A 72 -5.91 -3.44 -5.37
CA ILE A 72 -5.20 -3.76 -4.12
C ILE A 72 -6.17 -3.70 -2.93
N HIS A 73 -6.96 -2.63 -2.82
CA HIS A 73 -7.96 -2.48 -1.75
C HIS A 73 -8.95 -3.66 -1.73
N ASN A 74 -9.52 -4.02 -2.89
CA ASN A 74 -10.47 -5.12 -3.01
C ASN A 74 -9.83 -6.47 -2.67
N HIS A 75 -8.58 -6.71 -3.09
CA HIS A 75 -7.85 -7.91 -2.74
C HIS A 75 -7.64 -8.04 -1.23
N CYS A 76 -7.14 -6.98 -0.58
CA CYS A 76 -6.95 -6.94 0.86
C CYS A 76 -8.28 -7.15 1.59
N LYS A 77 -9.33 -6.41 1.21
CA LYS A 77 -10.66 -6.54 1.82
C LYS A 77 -11.20 -7.96 1.74
N ASN A 78 -11.11 -8.60 0.57
CA ASN A 78 -11.55 -9.99 0.40
C ASN A 78 -10.76 -10.96 1.27
N MET A 79 -9.45 -10.76 1.40
CA MET A 79 -8.60 -11.56 2.29
C MET A 79 -9.01 -11.43 3.76
N TRP A 80 -9.24 -10.21 4.24
CA TRP A 80 -9.75 -9.96 5.60
C TRP A 80 -11.11 -10.63 5.84
N ILE A 81 -12.04 -10.54 4.90
CA ILE A 81 -13.35 -11.21 4.97
C ILE A 81 -13.19 -12.73 5.07
N ASN A 82 -12.29 -13.32 4.28
CA ASN A 82 -12.04 -14.75 4.29
C ASN A 82 -11.44 -15.21 5.64
N TYR A 83 -10.45 -14.48 6.18
CA TYR A 83 -9.89 -14.80 7.49
C TYR A 83 -10.92 -14.66 8.61
N ALA A 84 -11.76 -13.61 8.58
CA ALA A 84 -12.84 -13.44 9.53
C ALA A 84 -13.85 -14.59 9.47
N ALA A 85 -14.23 -15.03 8.26
CA ALA A 85 -15.12 -16.17 8.06
C ALA A 85 -14.50 -17.47 8.57
N GLN A 86 -13.21 -17.73 8.30
CA GLN A 86 -12.49 -18.90 8.82
C GLN A 86 -12.41 -18.89 10.35
N GLY A 87 -12.11 -17.74 10.96
CA GLY A 87 -12.10 -17.57 12.41
C GLY A 87 -13.49 -17.83 13.01
N TYR A 88 -14.53 -17.26 12.41
CA TYR A 88 -15.91 -17.51 12.83
C TYR A 88 -16.28 -18.99 12.76
N HIS A 89 -15.98 -19.65 11.65
CA HIS A 89 -16.26 -21.08 11.49
C HIS A 89 -15.45 -21.98 12.42
N THR A 90 -14.23 -21.59 12.79
CA THR A 90 -13.35 -22.38 13.66
C THR A 90 -13.74 -22.23 15.12
N TYR A 91 -13.96 -20.99 15.58
CA TYR A 91 -14.12 -20.68 17.00
C TYR A 91 -15.58 -20.48 17.42
N PHE A 92 -16.45 -20.03 16.52
CA PHE A 92 -17.86 -19.70 16.83
C PHE A 92 -18.86 -20.65 16.16
N ARG A 93 -18.41 -21.89 15.87
CA ARG A 93 -19.24 -22.93 15.24
C ARG A 93 -20.48 -23.31 16.08
N SER A 94 -20.41 -23.12 17.39
CA SER A 94 -21.50 -23.40 18.33
C SER A 94 -21.96 -22.12 19.01
N PRO A 95 -23.29 -21.90 19.18
CA PRO A 95 -23.82 -20.76 19.92
C PRO A 95 -23.23 -20.65 21.35
N TRP A 96 -22.92 -21.80 21.95
CA TRP A 96 -22.33 -21.89 23.28
C TRP A 96 -20.92 -21.31 23.35
N THR A 97 -20.13 -21.41 22.28
CA THR A 97 -18.76 -20.86 22.26
C THR A 97 -18.79 -19.34 22.19
N PHE A 98 -19.80 -18.76 21.54
CA PHE A 98 -20.03 -17.31 21.56
C PHE A 98 -20.41 -16.83 22.97
N LEU A 99 -21.31 -17.54 23.64
CA LEU A 99 -21.71 -17.24 25.02
C LEU A 99 -20.58 -17.42 26.04
N ALA A 100 -19.63 -18.32 25.79
CA ALA A 100 -18.46 -18.52 26.66
C ALA A 100 -17.35 -17.47 26.46
N PHE A 101 -17.33 -16.80 25.30
CA PHE A 101 -16.40 -15.72 24.98
C PHE A 101 -16.85 -14.37 25.57
N LEU A 102 -18.16 -14.18 25.72
CA LEU A 102 -18.83 -12.96 26.15
C LEU A 102 -18.97 -12.90 27.67
#